data_AF-A0A1F5L2Y7-F1
#
_entry.id   AF-A0A1F5L2Y7-F1
#
_cell.length_a   1.000
_cell.length_b   1.000
_cell.length_c   1.000
_cell.angle_alpha   90.00
_cell.angle_beta   90.00
_cell.angle_gamma   90.00
#
_symmetry.space_group_name_H-M   'P 1'
#
loop_
_entity.id
_entity.type
_entity.pdbx_description
1 polymer ?
#
loop_
_entity_poly.entity_id
_entity_poly.type
_entity_poly.pdbx_seq_one_letter_code
_entity_poly.pdbx_strand_id
1 'polypeptide(L)'
;MNQTGTTLLAIAMTVAGYLSVLCATPPNPPPEQKDRHRTDRINFIAGSFPTIMRRIGITAIMYHALLTAIPQYAPARLSQVCPLSQNTNTDLFTWNSMTLSALGLIYLGAYIRLSAYGGLGKYFTFQLAAPDDLVTTGMYGWIQHPSYTAE
;
A
#
# COMPACT_ATOMS: atom_id res chain seq x y z
N MET A 1 -1.97 25.80 4.96
CA MET A 1 -3.13 25.04 4.40
C MET A 1 -4.31 25.25 5.33
N ASN A 2 -5.54 25.39 4.79
CA ASN A 2 -6.73 25.50 5.65
C ASN A 2 -7.10 24.14 6.26
N GLN A 3 -7.98 24.14 7.26
CA GLN A 3 -8.43 22.93 7.96
C GLN A 3 -8.99 21.87 6.99
N THR A 4 -9.77 22.29 6.00
CA THR A 4 -10.33 21.37 4.98
C THR A 4 -9.24 20.68 4.16
N GLY A 5 -8.25 21.44 3.67
CA GLY A 5 -7.13 20.89 2.91
C GLY A 5 -6.27 19.94 3.72
N THR A 6 -6.04 20.26 5.00
CA THR A 6 -5.35 19.39 5.96
C THR A 6 -6.10 18.10 6.21
N THR A 7 -7.42 18.17 6.43
CA THR A 7 -8.26 16.97 6.59
C THR A 7 -8.21 16.10 5.34
N LEU A 8 -8.36 16.70 4.16
CA LEU A 8 -8.34 15.98 2.89
C LEU A 8 -6.99 15.27 2.67
N LEU A 9 -5.88 15.93 2.97
CA LEU A 9 -4.55 15.32 2.85
C LEU A 9 -4.37 14.15 3.81
N ALA A 10 -4.77 14.33 5.07
CA ALA A 10 -4.70 13.26 6.07
C ALA A 10 -5.53 12.04 5.62
N ILE A 11 -6.78 12.27 5.16
CA ILE A 11 -7.63 11.20 4.63
C ILE A 11 -6.99 10.53 3.41
N ALA A 12 -6.49 11.31 2.45
CA ALA A 12 -5.86 10.77 1.24
C ALA A 12 -4.66 9.87 1.59
N MET A 13 -3.79 10.33 2.50
CA MET A 13 -2.65 9.55 2.99
C MET A 13 -3.09 8.26 3.71
N THR A 14 -4.11 8.34 4.57
CA THR A 14 -4.65 7.16 5.27
C THR A 14 -5.25 6.15 4.28
N VAL A 15 -6.01 6.61 3.28
CA VAL A 15 -6.56 5.75 2.22
C VAL A 15 -5.45 5.11 1.39
N ALA A 16 -4.42 5.88 1.02
CA ALA A 16 -3.27 5.37 0.28
C ALA A 16 -2.59 4.25 1.06
N GLY A 17 -2.35 4.46 2.35
CA GLY A 17 -1.77 3.44 3.20
C GLY A 17 -2.65 2.22 3.41
N TYR A 18 -3.96 2.40 3.58
CA TYR A 18 -4.90 1.29 3.64
C TYR A 18 -4.87 0.44 2.36
N LEU A 19 -4.84 1.08 1.19
CA LEU A 19 -4.73 0.39 -0.09
C LEU A 19 -3.39 -0.35 -0.24
N SER A 20 -2.27 0.26 0.17
CA SER A 20 -0.96 -0.42 0.20
C SER A 20 -0.98 -1.66 1.10
N VAL A 21 -1.65 -1.58 2.26
CA VAL A 21 -1.82 -2.70 3.20
C VAL A 21 -2.66 -3.82 2.59
N LEU A 22 -3.74 -3.45 1.90
CA LEU A 22 -4.61 -4.39 1.19
C LEU A 22 -3.83 -5.08 0.05
N CYS A 23 -3.04 -4.32 -0.70
CA CYS A 23 -2.14 -4.84 -1.73
C CYS A 23 -1.05 -5.76 -1.18
N ALA A 24 -0.54 -5.51 0.03
CA ALA A 24 0.45 -6.38 0.68
C ALA A 24 -0.18 -7.58 1.40
N THR A 25 -1.51 -7.71 1.40
CA THR A 25 -2.22 -8.81 2.06
C THR A 25 -2.68 -9.83 1.01
N PRO A 26 -2.31 -11.12 1.15
CA PRO A 26 -2.77 -12.15 0.22
C PRO A 26 -4.30 -12.23 0.19
N PRO A 27 -4.95 -12.19 -1.00
CA PRO A 27 -6.40 -12.31 -1.10
C PRO A 27 -6.89 -13.74 -0.83
N ASN A 28 -6.01 -14.73 -0.98
CA ASN A 28 -6.28 -16.15 -0.77
C ASN A 28 -5.22 -16.78 0.15
N PRO A 29 -5.54 -17.88 0.85
CA PRO A 29 -4.54 -18.64 1.61
C PRO A 29 -3.41 -19.14 0.69
N PRO A 30 -2.21 -19.35 1.24
CA PRO A 30 -1.10 -19.88 0.47
C PRO A 30 -1.41 -21.32 0.01
N PRO A 31 -0.94 -21.73 -1.18
CA PRO A 31 -1.11 -23.09 -1.68
C PRO A 31 -0.44 -24.12 -0.75
N GLU A 32 -0.92 -25.36 -0.78
CA GLU A 32 -0.32 -26.46 -0.01
C GLU A 32 1.16 -26.61 -0.37
N GLN A 33 1.99 -27.02 0.59
CA GLN A 33 3.44 -27.10 0.39
C GLN A 33 3.84 -28.00 -0.79
N LYS A 34 3.07 -29.07 -1.05
CA LYS A 34 3.29 -30.01 -2.15
C LYS A 34 3.07 -29.37 -3.53
N ASP A 35 2.21 -28.35 -3.63
CA ASP A 35 1.81 -27.69 -4.87
C ASP A 35 2.66 -26.42 -5.15
N ARG A 36 3.51 -26.04 -4.20
CA ARG A 36 4.43 -24.92 -4.35
C ARG A 36 5.58 -25.27 -5.30
N HIS A 37 5.98 -24.29 -6.09
CA HIS A 37 7.13 -24.44 -6.98
C HIS A 37 8.42 -24.65 -6.15
N ARG A 38 9.11 -25.77 -6.34
CA ARG A 38 10.26 -26.18 -5.50
C ARG A 38 11.43 -25.21 -5.52
N THR A 39 11.59 -24.43 -6.58
CA THR A 39 12.63 -23.40 -6.74
C THR A 39 12.09 -21.99 -6.60
N ASP A 40 11.12 -21.78 -5.71
CA ASP A 40 10.64 -20.45 -5.36
C ASP A 40 11.69 -19.70 -4.51
N ARG A 41 12.50 -18.87 -5.17
CA ARG A 41 13.49 -17.98 -4.52
C ARG A 41 12.88 -16.72 -3.89
N ILE A 42 11.59 -16.45 -4.14
CA ILE A 42 10.86 -15.30 -3.61
C ILE A 42 10.06 -15.65 -2.34
N ASN A 43 10.24 -16.85 -1.79
CA ASN A 43 9.56 -17.30 -0.57
C ASN A 43 9.81 -16.37 0.65
N PHE A 44 10.92 -15.62 0.68
CA PHE A 44 11.16 -14.57 1.70
C PHE A 44 10.13 -13.42 1.61
N ILE A 45 9.74 -13.05 0.39
CA ILE A 45 8.70 -12.04 0.09
C ILE A 45 7.30 -12.61 0.36
N ALA A 46 7.15 -13.93 0.54
CA ALA A 46 5.87 -14.57 0.82
C ALA A 46 5.73 -15.07 2.28
N GLY A 47 6.73 -14.82 3.13
CA GLY A 47 6.80 -15.25 4.53
C GLY A 47 6.30 -14.21 5.55
N SER A 48 6.96 -14.13 6.71
CA SER A 48 6.62 -13.15 7.76
C SER A 48 7.02 -11.71 7.40
N PHE A 49 7.91 -11.53 6.43
CA PHE A 49 8.46 -10.22 6.03
C PHE A 49 7.36 -9.24 5.55
N PRO A 50 6.43 -9.59 4.64
CA PRO A 50 5.27 -8.75 4.32
C PRO A 50 4.45 -8.33 5.53
N THR A 51 4.28 -9.21 6.51
CA THR A 51 3.51 -8.88 7.73
C THR A 51 4.22 -7.80 8.55
N ILE A 52 5.55 -7.88 8.66
CA ILE A 52 6.36 -6.87 9.35
C ILE A 52 6.33 -5.55 8.58
N MET A 53 6.59 -5.58 7.26
CA MET A 53 6.56 -4.38 6.41
C MET A 53 5.20 -3.70 6.43
N ARG A 54 4.10 -4.48 6.46
CA ARG A 54 2.74 -3.98 6.62
C ARG A 54 2.56 -3.22 7.94
N ARG A 55 3.05 -3.76 9.06
CA ARG A 55 2.97 -3.11 10.38
C ARG A 55 3.78 -1.81 10.41
N ILE A 56 5.00 -1.83 9.86
CA ILE A 56 5.84 -0.64 9.73
C ILE A 56 5.13 0.41 8.87
N GLY A 57 4.60 0.03 7.70
CA GLY A 57 3.87 0.91 6.80
C GLY A 57 2.66 1.57 7.47
N ILE A 58 1.77 0.78 8.11
CA ILE A 58 0.60 1.32 8.84
C ILE A 58 1.05 2.33 9.88
N THR A 59 2.08 2.00 10.66
CA THR A 59 2.58 2.89 11.71
C THR A 59 3.11 4.20 11.13
N ALA A 60 3.89 4.13 10.05
CA ALA A 60 4.43 5.29 9.36
C ALA A 60 3.33 6.19 8.76
N ILE A 61 2.33 5.59 8.10
CA ILE A 61 1.18 6.31 7.51
C ILE A 61 0.34 6.99 8.60
N MET A 62 0.02 6.27 9.69
CA MET A 62 -0.73 6.85 10.81
C MET A 62 0.04 7.99 11.45
N TYR A 63 1.34 7.84 11.65
CA TYR A 63 2.19 8.91 12.17
C TYR A 63 2.23 10.13 11.24
N HIS A 64 2.33 9.91 9.92
CA HIS A 64 2.32 10.98 8.93
C HIS A 64 0.98 11.74 8.88
N ALA A 65 -0.15 11.01 8.95
CA ALA A 65 -1.48 11.62 9.04
C ALA A 65 -1.65 12.45 10.33
N LEU A 66 -1.13 11.95 11.46
CA LEU A 66 -1.12 12.69 12.73
C LEU A 66 -0.28 13.97 12.63
N LEU A 67 0.93 13.90 12.08
CA LEU A 67 1.79 15.08 11.89
C LEU A 67 1.19 16.11 10.93
N THR A 68 0.38 15.67 9.97
CA THR A 68 -0.37 16.55 9.08
C THR A 68 -1.48 17.30 9.83
N ALA A 69 -2.22 16.60 10.71
CA ALA A 69 -3.40 17.13 11.39
C ALA A 69 -3.09 17.94 12.67
N ILE A 70 -2.20 17.45 13.53
CA ILE A 70 -1.96 18.02 14.87
C ILE A 70 -1.58 19.51 14.86
N PRO A 71 -0.72 20.01 13.96
CA PRO A 71 -0.38 21.43 13.91
C PRO A 71 -1.60 22.33 13.69
N GLN A 72 -2.65 21.84 13.01
CA GLN A 72 -3.87 22.61 12.71
C GLN A 72 -4.94 22.47 13.79
N TYR A 73 -5.12 21.28 14.37
CA TYR A 73 -6.23 21.01 15.30
C TYR A 73 -5.83 21.06 16.78
N ALA A 74 -4.58 20.78 17.11
CA ALA A 74 -4.10 20.71 18.48
C ALA A 74 -2.62 21.14 18.58
N PRO A 75 -2.28 22.38 18.19
CA PRO A 75 -0.89 22.85 18.17
C PRO A 75 -0.18 22.72 19.52
N ALA A 76 -0.91 22.88 20.64
CA ALA A 76 -0.38 22.70 21.99
C ALA A 76 0.13 21.27 22.29
N ARG A 77 -0.28 20.25 21.51
CA ARG A 77 0.17 18.86 21.65
C ARG A 77 1.28 18.49 20.67
N LEU A 78 1.70 19.40 19.79
CA LEU A 78 2.69 19.09 18.75
C LEU A 78 4.01 18.61 19.34
N SER A 79 4.49 19.22 20.42
CA SER A 79 5.74 18.84 21.10
C SER A 79 5.70 17.45 21.75
N GLN A 80 4.50 16.90 22.02
CA GLN A 80 4.35 15.55 22.58
C GLN A 80 4.54 14.47 21.51
N VAL A 81 4.20 14.78 20.26
CA VAL A 81 4.28 13.84 19.13
C VAL A 81 5.54 14.06 18.30
N CYS A 82 5.96 15.32 18.15
CA CYS A 82 7.16 15.72 17.44
C CYS A 82 7.95 16.75 18.29
N PRO A 83 8.80 16.28 19.23
CA PRO A 83 9.57 17.16 20.10
C PRO A 83 10.49 18.13 19.36
N LEU A 84 10.94 17.75 18.16
CA LEU A 84 11.82 18.54 17.29
C LEU A 84 11.08 19.02 16.04
N SER A 85 9.87 19.56 16.21
CA SER A 85 9.02 20.02 15.10
C SER A 85 9.73 21.02 14.15
N GLN A 86 10.68 21.81 14.65
CA GLN A 86 11.48 22.74 13.84
C GLN A 86 12.35 22.07 12.77
N ASN A 87 12.69 20.79 12.92
CA ASN A 87 13.48 20.03 11.95
C ASN A 87 12.61 19.34 10.89
N THR A 88 11.29 19.56 10.93
CA THR A 88 10.34 18.92 10.03
C THR A 88 10.20 19.73 8.76
N ASN A 89 10.37 19.09 7.59
CA ASN A 89 10.05 19.75 6.32
C ASN A 89 8.54 19.85 6.16
N THR A 90 7.98 21.06 6.27
CA THR A 90 6.54 21.30 6.14
C THR A 90 5.97 20.96 4.77
N ASP A 91 6.80 20.96 3.71
CA ASP A 91 6.36 20.63 2.37
C ASP A 91 5.87 19.18 2.28
N LEU A 92 6.47 18.26 3.05
CA LEU A 92 6.07 16.85 3.07
C LEU A 92 4.67 16.63 3.68
N PHE A 93 4.16 17.59 4.46
CA PHE A 93 2.87 17.51 5.16
C PHE A 93 1.83 18.48 4.57
N THR A 94 2.06 18.94 3.34
CA THR A 94 1.15 19.84 2.62
C THR A 94 0.90 19.35 1.19
N TRP A 95 -0.16 19.86 0.58
CA TRP A 95 -0.40 19.64 -0.85
C TRP A 95 0.70 20.34 -1.66
N ASN A 96 1.40 19.55 -2.44
CA ASN A 96 2.36 20.01 -3.44
C ASN A 96 2.35 19.02 -4.63
N SER A 97 3.02 19.37 -5.72
CA SER A 97 3.05 18.56 -6.94
C SER A 97 3.62 17.15 -6.72
N MET A 98 4.59 16.99 -5.83
CA MET A 98 5.19 15.71 -5.48
C MET A 98 4.23 14.84 -4.67
N THR A 99 3.54 15.41 -3.66
CA THR A 99 2.53 14.72 -2.87
C THR A 99 1.39 14.24 -3.76
N LEU A 100 0.93 15.08 -4.68
CA LEU A 100 -0.15 14.74 -5.62
C LEU A 100 0.27 13.61 -6.57
N SER A 101 1.46 13.69 -7.16
CA SER A 101 1.97 12.66 -8.06
C SER A 101 2.21 11.34 -7.34
N ALA A 102 2.79 11.36 -6.14
CA ALA A 102 3.01 10.17 -5.33
C ALA A 102 1.68 9.49 -4.96
N LEU A 103 0.70 10.23 -4.46
CA LEU A 103 -0.63 9.69 -4.16
C LEU A 103 -1.32 9.12 -5.41
N GLY A 104 -1.24 9.84 -6.53
CA GLY A 104 -1.80 9.37 -7.80
C GLY A 104 -1.19 8.05 -8.26
N LEU A 105 0.14 7.91 -8.19
CA LEU A 105 0.83 6.67 -8.53
C LEU A 105 0.48 5.53 -7.57
N ILE A 106 0.39 5.78 -6.26
CA ILE A 106 -0.03 4.77 -5.28
C ILE A 106 -1.44 4.27 -5.56
N TYR A 107 -2.39 5.18 -5.84
CA TYR A 107 -3.76 4.79 -6.15
C TYR A 107 -3.87 4.02 -7.47
N LEU A 108 -3.11 4.44 -8.49
CA LEU A 108 -3.07 3.73 -9.77
C LEU A 108 -2.49 2.32 -9.62
N GLY A 109 -1.36 2.18 -8.93
CA GLY A 109 -0.76 0.89 -8.62
C GLY A 109 -1.73 -0.01 -7.83
N ALA A 110 -2.34 0.53 -6.78
CA ALA A 110 -3.33 -0.20 -5.99
C ALA A 110 -4.53 -0.65 -6.85
N TYR A 111 -5.04 0.21 -7.73
CA TYR A 111 -6.12 -0.17 -8.64
C TYR A 111 -5.73 -1.32 -9.58
N ILE A 112 -4.55 -1.25 -10.20
CA ILE A 112 -4.06 -2.30 -11.10
C ILE A 112 -3.89 -3.62 -10.33
N ARG A 113 -3.29 -3.58 -9.14
CA ARG A 113 -3.03 -4.75 -8.30
C ARG A 113 -4.31 -5.41 -7.80
N LEU A 114 -5.25 -4.61 -7.27
CA LEU A 114 -6.54 -5.13 -6.81
C LEU A 114 -7.40 -5.65 -7.97
N SER A 115 -7.27 -5.06 -9.17
CA SER A 115 -7.91 -5.59 -10.38
C SER A 115 -7.31 -6.94 -10.79
N ALA A 116 -5.99 -7.11 -10.64
CA ALA A 116 -5.33 -8.40 -10.85
C ALA A 116 -5.84 -9.48 -9.87
N TYR A 117 -6.06 -9.11 -8.60
CA TYR A 117 -6.63 -10.01 -7.60
C TYR A 117 -8.04 -10.44 -7.98
N GLY A 118 -8.88 -9.49 -8.39
CA GLY A 118 -10.23 -9.78 -8.88
C GLY A 118 -10.24 -10.62 -10.15
N GLY A 119 -9.30 -10.40 -11.06
CA GLY A 119 -9.19 -11.12 -12.33
C GLY A 119 -8.80 -12.59 -12.17
N LEU A 120 -7.80 -12.90 -11.34
CA LEU A 120 -7.45 -14.30 -11.02
C LEU A 120 -8.37 -14.92 -9.97
N GLY A 121 -9.01 -14.10 -9.12
CA GLY A 121 -9.91 -14.57 -8.06
C GLY A 121 -9.21 -15.58 -7.14
N LYS A 122 -9.79 -16.78 -7.01
CA LYS A 122 -9.26 -17.87 -6.18
C LYS A 122 -7.87 -18.36 -6.61
N TYR A 123 -7.45 -18.08 -7.86
CA TYR A 123 -6.15 -18.51 -8.39
C TYR A 123 -5.01 -17.55 -8.02
N PHE A 124 -5.28 -16.39 -7.44
CA PHE A 124 -4.23 -15.45 -7.05
C PHE A 124 -3.56 -15.89 -5.73
N THR A 125 -2.27 -16.22 -5.79
CA THR A 125 -1.45 -16.53 -4.61
C THR A 125 -0.14 -15.75 -4.63
N PHE A 126 0.40 -15.45 -3.44
CA PHE A 126 1.69 -14.77 -3.34
C PHE A 126 2.87 -15.73 -3.56
N GLN A 127 2.68 -17.01 -3.21
CA GLN A 127 3.62 -18.08 -3.52
C GLN A 127 3.32 -18.64 -4.91
N LEU A 128 4.37 -19.06 -5.63
CA LEU A 128 4.21 -19.63 -6.95
C LEU A 128 3.68 -21.07 -6.86
N ALA A 129 2.58 -21.35 -7.54
CA ALA A 129 2.00 -22.68 -7.72
C ALA A 129 1.63 -22.90 -9.19
N ALA A 130 1.49 -24.16 -9.60
CA ALA A 130 1.01 -24.48 -10.93
C ALA A 130 -0.45 -24.00 -11.08
N PRO A 131 -0.78 -23.25 -12.14
CA PRO A 131 -2.15 -22.80 -12.37
C PRO A 131 -3.02 -23.96 -12.85
N ASP A 132 -4.25 -24.05 -12.34
CA ASP A 132 -5.25 -25.02 -12.82
C ASP A 132 -5.84 -24.61 -14.17
N ASP A 133 -6.03 -23.30 -14.38
CA ASP A 133 -6.66 -22.71 -15.56
C ASP A 133 -5.91 -21.45 -16.03
N LEU A 134 -6.01 -21.16 -17.33
CA LEU A 134 -5.48 -19.92 -17.92
C LEU A 134 -6.56 -18.84 -17.97
N VAL A 135 -6.34 -17.73 -17.26
CA VAL A 135 -7.23 -16.54 -17.31
C VAL A 135 -6.71 -15.53 -18.32
N THR A 136 -7.55 -15.16 -19.28
CA THR A 136 -7.24 -14.17 -20.35
C THR A 136 -8.30 -13.06 -20.45
N THR A 137 -9.21 -12.99 -19.50
CA THR A 137 -10.29 -11.98 -19.47
C THR A 137 -9.90 -10.77 -18.63
N GLY A 138 -10.56 -9.64 -18.86
CA GLY A 138 -10.31 -8.40 -18.13
C GLY A 138 -8.87 -7.91 -18.34
N MET A 139 -8.18 -7.55 -17.25
CA MET A 139 -6.81 -7.03 -17.32
C MET A 139 -5.80 -8.05 -17.88
N TYR A 140 -6.04 -9.33 -17.66
CA TYR A 140 -5.19 -10.44 -18.13
C TYR A 140 -5.24 -10.65 -19.65
N GLY A 141 -6.21 -10.05 -20.34
CA GLY A 141 -6.25 -10.04 -21.81
C GLY A 141 -5.23 -9.10 -22.45
N TRP A 142 -4.69 -8.15 -21.67
CA TRP A 142 -3.74 -7.13 -22.14
C TRP A 142 -2.32 -7.42 -21.65
N ILE A 143 -2.18 -7.84 -20.39
CA ILE A 143 -0.90 -8.07 -19.72
C ILE A 143 -1.00 -9.37 -18.92
N GLN A 144 -0.03 -10.27 -19.04
CA GLN A 144 -0.05 -11.57 -18.35
C GLN A 144 0.15 -11.45 -16.82
N HIS A 145 0.93 -10.47 -16.38
CA HIS A 145 1.28 -10.28 -14.96
C HIS A 145 1.03 -8.83 -14.49
N PRO A 146 -0.22 -8.32 -14.54
CA PRO A 146 -0.51 -6.93 -14.20
C PRO A 146 -0.15 -6.59 -12.74
N SER A 147 -0.25 -7.57 -11.84
CA SER A 147 0.14 -7.38 -10.43
C SER A 147 1.63 -7.10 -10.22
N TYR A 148 2.52 -7.50 -11.15
CA TYR A 148 3.96 -7.24 -11.04
C TYR A 148 4.33 -5.84 -11.54
N THR A 149 3.54 -5.26 -12.44
CA THR A 149 3.74 -3.88 -12.90
C THR A 149 3.24 -2.82 -11.91
N ALA A 150 2.52 -3.26 -10.88
CA ALA A 150 1.81 -2.40 -9.94
C ALA A 150 2.44 -2.34 -8.54
N GLU A 151 3.51 -3.12 -8.31
CA GLU A 151 4.34 -3.09 -7.10
C GLU A 151 5.48 -2.08 -7.23
#